data_AF-X0WYT7-F1
#
_entry.id   AF-X0WYT7-F1
#
_cell.length_a   1.000
_cell.length_b   1.000
_cell.length_c   1.000
_cell.angle_alpha   90.00
_cell.angle_beta   90.00
_cell.angle_gamma   90.00
#
_symmetry.space_group_name_H-M   'P 1'
#
loop_
_entity.id
_entity.type
_entity.pdbx_description
1 polymer ?
#
loop_
_entity_poly.entity_id
_entity_poly.type
_entity_poly.pdbx_seq_one_letter_code
_entity_poly.pdbx_strand_id
1 'polypeptide(L)'
;GLWAAHWREGGQGQPTSLGSACWSHQAATGSTSTERRFITLLDSDHEQLPHRLRQMIALLKDQAIDFGGLLKGLLYWNDDRKRTQNAWARDFYRNANADTETDSKNQEENS
;
A
#
# COMPACT_ATOMS: atom_id res chain seq x y z
N GLY A 1 -8.00 19.24 -6.19
CA GLY A 1 -9.12 18.72 -5.37
C GLY A 1 -8.71 18.74 -3.91
N LEU A 2 -9.63 19.12 -3.02
CA LEU A 2 -9.41 19.43 -1.60
C LEU A 2 -8.69 18.34 -0.78
N TRP A 3 -8.65 17.10 -1.27
CA TRP A 3 -8.05 15.94 -0.60
C TRP A 3 -6.51 15.90 -0.64
N ALA A 4 -5.85 16.50 -1.63
CA ALA A 4 -4.38 16.48 -1.76
C ALA A 4 -3.68 17.44 -0.77
N ALA A 5 -4.39 18.45 -0.27
CA ALA A 5 -3.85 19.41 0.68
C ALA A 5 -3.83 18.82 2.11
N HIS A 6 -4.87 18.09 2.49
CA HIS A 6 -5.00 17.56 3.86
C HIS A 6 -3.99 16.44 4.15
N TRP A 7 -3.59 15.62 3.17
CA TRP A 7 -2.65 14.52 3.45
C TRP A 7 -1.19 14.95 3.65
N ARG A 8 -0.85 16.20 3.27
CA ARG A 8 0.50 16.74 3.45
C ARG A 8 0.79 17.13 4.92
N GLU A 9 -0.25 17.33 5.73
CA GLU A 9 -0.10 17.73 7.14
C GLU A 9 -0.10 16.55 8.13
N GLY A 10 -0.65 15.38 7.74
CA GLY A 10 -0.84 14.24 8.64
C GLY A 10 0.00 12.99 8.38
N GLY A 11 0.55 12.82 7.17
CA GLY A 11 1.36 11.64 6.84
C GLY A 11 2.80 11.79 7.34
N GLN A 12 3.23 10.98 8.30
CA GLN A 12 4.65 10.92 8.65
C GLN A 12 5.41 10.15 7.56
N GLY A 13 6.42 10.79 6.96
CA GLY A 13 7.35 10.16 6.01
C GLY A 13 7.23 10.62 4.56
N GLN A 14 8.11 10.08 3.71
CA GLN A 14 8.07 10.31 2.28
C GLN A 14 6.85 9.62 1.66
N PRO A 15 6.12 10.22 0.71
CA PRO A 15 5.02 9.56 0.02
C PRO A 15 5.48 8.25 -0.64
N THR A 16 4.77 7.16 -0.38
CA THR A 16 5.10 5.83 -0.92
C THR A 16 3.98 5.27 -1.79
N SER A 17 4.26 4.18 -2.52
CA SER A 17 3.23 3.48 -3.29
C SER A 17 2.16 2.88 -2.38
N LEU A 18 0.94 2.66 -2.91
CA LEU A 18 -0.15 2.06 -2.14
C LEU A 18 0.24 0.73 -1.49
N GLY A 19 0.99 -0.12 -2.21
CA GLY A 19 1.49 -1.39 -1.68
C GLY A 19 2.43 -1.20 -0.48
N SER A 20 3.33 -0.22 -0.54
CA SER A 20 4.23 0.09 0.58
C SER A 20 3.44 0.63 1.78
N ALA A 21 2.49 1.54 1.56
CA ALA A 21 1.63 2.08 2.61
C ALA A 21 0.77 0.99 3.31
N CYS A 22 0.25 0.03 2.53
CA CYS A 22 -0.44 -1.14 3.08
C CYS A 22 0.46 -1.97 4.00
N TRP A 23 1.73 -2.20 3.61
CA TRP A 23 2.69 -2.90 4.45
C TRP A 23 2.97 -2.12 5.72
N SER A 24 3.30 -0.83 5.62
CA SER A 24 3.59 0.01 6.80
C SER A 24 2.42 0.04 7.80
N HIS A 25 1.17 0.10 7.32
CA HIS A 25 0.01 0.00 8.20
C HIS A 25 -0.13 -1.41 8.82
N GLN A 26 0.14 -2.47 8.07
CA GLN A 26 0.12 -3.83 8.60
C GLN A 26 1.20 -4.05 9.67
N ALA A 27 2.43 -3.62 9.41
CA ALA A 27 3.55 -3.72 10.35
C ALA A 27 3.25 -2.94 11.64
N ALA A 28 2.70 -1.73 11.53
CA ALA A 28 2.34 -0.91 12.69
C ALA A 28 1.20 -1.51 13.54
N THR A 29 0.29 -2.27 12.93
CA THR A 29 -0.89 -2.82 13.62
C THR A 29 -0.77 -4.30 13.99
N GLY A 30 0.21 -5.01 13.41
CA GLY A 30 0.33 -6.48 13.49
C GLY A 30 -0.81 -7.26 12.83
N SER A 31 -1.70 -6.60 12.07
CA SER A 31 -2.92 -7.22 11.56
C SER A 31 -2.80 -7.73 10.12
N THR A 32 -2.89 -9.05 9.94
CA THR A 32 -2.99 -9.68 8.60
C THR A 32 -4.29 -9.37 7.85
N SER A 33 -5.22 -8.62 8.46
CA SER A 33 -6.45 -8.20 7.80
C SER A 33 -6.22 -7.17 6.70
N THR A 34 -5.12 -6.41 6.78
CA THR A 34 -4.73 -5.40 5.78
C THR A 34 -4.33 -6.07 4.47
N GLU A 35 -3.48 -7.09 4.52
CA GLU A 35 -3.11 -7.89 3.34
C GLU A 35 -4.33 -8.46 2.62
N ARG A 36 -5.29 -9.06 3.34
CA ARG A 36 -6.50 -9.63 2.71
C ARG A 36 -7.34 -8.58 1.99
N ARG A 37 -7.53 -7.41 2.59
CA ARG A 37 -8.22 -6.28 1.95
C ARG A 37 -7.44 -5.77 0.74
N PHE A 38 -6.11 -5.77 0.82
CA PHE A 38 -5.25 -5.34 -0.26
C PHE A 38 -5.30 -6.29 -1.46
N ILE A 39 -5.20 -7.60 -1.24
CA ILE A 39 -5.39 -8.62 -2.30
C ILE A 39 -6.77 -8.47 -2.94
N THR A 40 -7.82 -8.28 -2.13
CA THR A 40 -9.18 -8.04 -2.61
C THR A 40 -9.27 -6.77 -3.47
N LEU A 41 -8.52 -5.71 -3.14
CA LEU A 41 -8.41 -4.53 -3.99
C LEU A 41 -7.71 -4.83 -5.31
N LEU A 42 -6.60 -5.56 -5.30
CA LEU A 42 -5.85 -5.91 -6.51
C LEU A 42 -6.66 -6.76 -7.51
N ASP A 43 -7.56 -7.60 -7.00
CA ASP A 43 -8.44 -8.44 -7.83
C ASP A 43 -9.70 -7.71 -8.35
N SER A 44 -9.86 -6.42 -8.01
CA SER A 44 -11.07 -5.67 -8.35
C SER A 44 -11.14 -5.34 -9.84
N ASP A 45 -12.31 -5.53 -10.42
CA ASP A 45 -12.68 -4.94 -11.70
C ASP A 45 -12.96 -3.43 -11.57
N HIS A 46 -13.27 -2.79 -12.71
CA HIS A 46 -13.55 -1.36 -12.79
C HIS A 46 -14.81 -0.92 -12.02
N GLU A 47 -15.76 -1.80 -11.76
CA GLU A 47 -17.00 -1.49 -11.03
C GLU A 47 -16.74 -1.50 -9.52
N GLN A 48 -15.95 -2.47 -9.06
CA GLN A 48 -15.61 -2.67 -7.65
C GLN A 48 -14.51 -1.74 -7.16
N LEU A 49 -13.56 -1.38 -8.05
CA LEU A 49 -12.36 -0.62 -7.72
C LEU A 49 -12.66 0.69 -6.99
N PRO A 50 -13.57 1.57 -7.43
CA PRO A 50 -13.78 2.86 -6.77
C PRO A 50 -14.24 2.71 -5.33
N HIS A 51 -15.09 1.73 -5.04
CA HIS A 51 -15.60 1.49 -3.69
C HIS A 51 -14.50 0.94 -2.78
N ARG A 52 -13.80 -0.11 -3.24
CA ARG A 52 -12.73 -0.76 -2.47
C ARG A 52 -11.54 0.16 -2.24
N LEU A 53 -11.17 0.96 -3.23
CA LEU A 53 -10.08 1.92 -3.10
C LEU A 53 -10.40 2.99 -2.06
N ARG A 54 -11.63 3.51 -2.01
CA ARG A 54 -12.04 4.47 -0.97
C ARG A 54 -11.91 3.87 0.43
N GLN A 55 -12.34 2.63 0.62
CA GLN A 55 -12.20 1.91 1.89
C GLN A 55 -10.73 1.72 2.27
N MET A 56 -9.89 1.35 1.31
CA MET A 56 -8.45 1.20 1.54
C MET A 56 -7.78 2.53 1.91
N ILE A 57 -8.07 3.61 1.19
CA ILE A 57 -7.53 4.94 1.51
C ILE A 57 -7.96 5.40 2.91
N ALA A 58 -9.21 5.15 3.29
CA ALA A 58 -9.70 5.48 4.62
C ALA A 58 -9.01 4.67 5.73
N LEU A 59 -8.70 3.38 5.47
CA LEU A 59 -7.90 2.55 6.37
C LEU A 59 -6.48 3.12 6.55
N LEU A 60 -5.89 3.59 5.46
CA LEU A 60 -4.53 4.12 5.39
C LEU A 60 -4.44 5.62 5.71
N LYS A 61 -5.42 6.19 6.43
CA LYS A 61 -5.49 7.64 6.70
C LYS A 61 -4.22 8.26 7.29
N ASP A 62 -3.45 7.48 8.05
CA ASP A 62 -2.22 7.94 8.72
C ASP A 62 -0.94 7.68 7.90
N GLN A 63 -1.06 7.15 6.68
CA GLN A 63 0.08 6.83 5.80
C GLN A 63 0.28 7.92 4.74
N ALA A 64 1.54 8.27 4.46
CA ALA A 64 1.88 9.15 3.34
C ALA A 64 1.86 8.36 2.01
N ILE A 65 0.85 8.61 1.17
CA ILE A 65 0.71 7.93 -0.14
C ILE A 65 1.06 8.87 -1.29
N ASP A 66 1.84 8.38 -2.24
CA ASP A 66 2.06 9.01 -3.54
C ASP A 66 0.77 8.93 -4.38
N PHE A 67 -0.07 9.96 -4.25
CA PHE A 67 -1.27 10.11 -5.05
C PHE A 67 -0.99 10.29 -6.55
N GLY A 68 0.16 10.82 -6.94
CA GLY A 68 0.53 10.95 -8.34
C GLY A 68 0.72 9.58 -8.98
N GLY A 69 1.51 8.73 -8.33
CA GLY A 69 1.67 7.32 -8.68
C GLY A 69 0.36 6.53 -8.59
N LEU A 70 -0.47 6.78 -7.56
CA LEU A 70 -1.78 6.14 -7.42
C LEU A 70 -2.67 6.44 -8.63
N LEU A 71 -2.88 7.72 -8.96
CA LEU A 71 -3.72 8.14 -10.08
C LEU A 71 -3.23 7.57 -11.40
N LYS A 72 -1.91 7.60 -11.63
CA LYS A 72 -1.31 6.96 -12.81
C LYS A 72 -1.62 5.46 -12.85
N GLY A 73 -1.52 4.76 -11.72
CA GLY A 73 -1.89 3.36 -11.62
C GLY A 73 -3.34 3.08 -12.00
N LEU A 74 -4.26 3.95 -11.55
CA LEU A 74 -5.69 3.84 -11.88
C LEU A 74 -5.99 4.04 -13.36
N LEU A 75 -5.28 4.96 -14.04
CA LEU A 75 -5.41 5.15 -15.49
C LEU A 75 -5.07 3.89 -16.29
N TYR A 76 -4.15 3.07 -15.77
CA TYR A 76 -3.72 1.81 -16.40
C TYR A 76 -4.29 0.57 -15.69
N TRP A 77 -5.34 0.72 -14.88
CA TRP A 77 -5.86 -0.39 -14.07
C TRP A 77 -6.35 -1.57 -14.91
N ASN A 78 -7.00 -1.28 -16.04
CA ASN A 78 -7.55 -2.29 -16.95
C ASN A 78 -6.55 -2.77 -18.02
N ASP A 79 -5.25 -2.53 -17.85
CA ASP A 79 -4.22 -3.12 -18.73
C ASP A 79 -4.25 -4.65 -18.58
N ASP A 80 -4.36 -5.39 -19.69
CA ASP A 80 -4.42 -6.85 -19.72
C ASP A 80 -3.25 -7.54 -18.98
N ARG A 81 -2.10 -6.87 -18.90
CA ARG A 81 -0.90 -7.36 -18.21
C ARG A 81 -0.91 -7.10 -16.70
N LYS A 82 -1.99 -6.51 -16.16
CA LYS A 82 -2.17 -6.19 -14.74
C LYS A 82 -0.97 -5.46 -14.13
N ARG A 83 -0.38 -4.52 -14.87
CA ARG A 83 0.91 -3.90 -14.50
C ARG A 83 0.84 -3.12 -13.19
N THR A 84 -0.25 -2.38 -12.99
CA THR A 84 -0.47 -1.61 -11.76
C THR A 84 -0.58 -2.55 -10.57
N GLN A 85 -1.39 -3.60 -10.69
CA GLN A 85 -1.62 -4.58 -9.65
C GLN A 85 -0.32 -5.28 -9.27
N ASN A 86 0.44 -5.74 -10.26
CA ASN A 86 1.73 -6.40 -10.06
C ASN A 86 2.77 -5.48 -9.42
N ALA A 87 2.82 -4.21 -9.84
CA ALA A 87 3.72 -3.23 -9.26
C ALA A 87 3.40 -2.97 -7.78
N TRP A 88 2.13 -2.80 -7.43
CA TRP A 88 1.70 -2.60 -6.05
C TRP A 88 1.91 -3.85 -5.19
N ALA A 89 1.60 -5.05 -5.70
CA ALA A 89 1.87 -6.31 -5.01
C ALA A 89 3.36 -6.47 -4.71
N ARG A 90 4.21 -6.21 -5.72
CA ARG A 90 5.66 -6.28 -5.57
C ARG A 90 6.16 -5.31 -4.49
N ASP A 91 5.63 -4.09 -4.45
CA ASP A 91 6.02 -3.11 -3.43
C ASP A 91 5.61 -3.54 -2.02
N PHE A 92 4.42 -4.13 -1.86
CA PHE A 92 3.98 -4.69 -0.58
C PHE A 92 4.94 -5.80 -0.09
N TYR A 93 5.14 -6.84 -0.92
CA TYR A 93 5.93 -8.01 -0.52
C TYR A 93 7.42 -7.74 -0.42
N ARG A 94 7.98 -6.78 -1.18
CA ARG A 94 9.38 -6.37 -1.04
C ARG A 94 9.64 -5.79 0.36
N ASN A 95 8.75 -4.94 0.86
CA ASN A 95 8.91 -4.38 2.20
C ASN A 95 8.64 -5.44 3.28
N ALA A 96 7.66 -6.32 3.06
CA ALA A 96 7.39 -7.45 3.97
C ALA A 96 8.63 -8.34 4.18
N ASN A 97 9.35 -8.65 3.09
CA ASN A 97 10.55 -9.47 3.16
C ASN A 97 11.76 -8.70 3.74
N ALA A 98 11.88 -7.40 3.46
CA ALA A 98 12.97 -6.59 4.01
C ALA A 98 12.89 -6.50 5.54
N ASP A 99 11.67 -6.39 6.09
CA ASP A 99 11.46 -6.35 7.53
C ASP A 99 11.75 -7.70 8.19
N THR A 100 11.36 -8.83 7.58
CA THR A 100 11.69 -10.16 8.12
C THR A 100 13.19 -10.46 8.09
N GLU A 101 13.91 -10.01 7.07
CA GLU A 101 15.38 -10.10 7.01
C GLU A 101 16.06 -9.23 8.07
N THR A 102 15.49 -8.06 8.39
CA THR A 102 16.03 -7.15 9.41
C THR A 102 15.84 -7.75 10.81
N ASP A 103 14.68 -8.35 11.08
CA ASP A 103 14.40 -9.00 12.37
C ASP A 103 15.34 -10.21 12.62
N SER A 104 15.60 -11.00 11.56
CA SER A 104 16.50 -12.16 11.64
C SER A 104 17.95 -11.77 11.95
N LYS A 105 18.47 -10.69 11.35
CA LYS A 105 19.85 -10.22 11.57
C LYS A 105 20.06 -9.64 12.97
N ASN A 106 19.06 -8.95 13.51
CA ASN A 106 19.14 -8.39 14.87
C ASN A 106 19.16 -9.47 15.96
N GLN A 107 18.66 -10.68 15.66
CA GLN A 107 18.69 -11.83 16.57
C GLN A 107 20.06 -12.54 16.62
N GLU A 108 20.80 -12.56 15.51
CA GLU A 108 22.13 -13.19 15.41
C GLU A 108 23.24 -12.33 16.03
N GLU A 109 23.16 -11.00 15.97
CA GLU A 109 24.17 -10.09 16.55
C GLU A 109 24.09 -9.98 18.08
N ASN A 110 23.01 -10.47 18.71
CA ASN A 110 22.77 -10.37 20.15
C ASN A 110 22.92 -11.72 20.89
N SER A 111 23.51 -12.73 20.23
CA SER A 111 23.78 -14.09 20.75
C SER A 111 25.27 -14.40 20.75
#